data_AF-M7MU73-F1
#
_entry.id   AF-M7MU73-F1
#
_cell.length_a   1.000
_cell.length_b   1.000
_cell.length_c   1.000
_cell.angle_alpha   90.00
_cell.angle_beta   90.00
_cell.angle_gamma   90.00
#
_symmetry.space_group_name_H-M   'P 1'
#
loop_
_entity.id
_entity.type
_entity.pdbx_description
1 polymer ?
#
loop_
_entity_poly.entity_id
_entity_poly.type
_entity_poly.pdbx_seq_one_letter_code
_entity_poly.pdbx_strand_id
1 'polypeptide(L)'
;MKVVHFGAGNIGRGFVGLLLHDSGYEIVFADVADALISELDAAQSYQVHEVGQGAQVRTVDNFRALNSATQKDAVIAEIANADMVTTAVGPHILKFVAPLIAAGIAGRDAGLAPLQVMACENAINATDILEAAVRADDSVAADAVDAKALFANTAVDRIVPNQAPGQGLDVTVETFFEWVIDRTPFADAVPEISGATFVDDLAPYIERKLFTVNTGHATTAYLGYAAGLEKISDAMNDPQVFAKVAAVLAETKSLLVSKYGFAEAEQEAYVQKILARFSNEHLPDTVVRVGRAPLRKLSRRERFIGPAAELAQQGVKPVALLEAMGAALRFNAPEDTEAAEMAVILAENTSVEATAKITGLDAEHPLFDSVNELVKALQAG
;
A
#
# COMPACT_ATOMS: atom_id res chain seq x y z
N MET A 1 7.52 24.50 -9.62
CA MET A 1 6.48 23.99 -8.71
C MET A 1 7.17 23.29 -7.55
N LYS A 2 6.55 23.27 -6.38
CA LYS A 2 7.15 22.76 -5.14
C LYS A 2 6.18 21.80 -4.44
N VAL A 3 6.73 20.70 -3.94
CA VAL A 3 6.00 19.72 -3.14
C VAL A 3 6.69 19.50 -1.80
N VAL A 4 5.90 19.40 -0.73
CA VAL A 4 6.37 18.87 0.56
C VAL A 4 5.95 17.42 0.65
N HIS A 5 6.93 16.52 0.77
CA HIS A 5 6.68 15.08 0.87
C HIS A 5 7.01 14.59 2.29
N PHE A 6 5.98 14.22 3.06
CA PHE A 6 6.15 13.59 4.36
C PHE A 6 6.47 12.10 4.21
N GLY A 7 7.53 11.64 4.87
CA GLY A 7 7.99 10.26 4.82
C GLY A 7 9.14 10.09 3.82
N ALA A 8 10.36 10.36 4.28
CA ALA A 8 11.56 10.31 3.45
C ALA A 8 12.11 8.88 3.27
N GLY A 9 11.37 7.85 3.68
CA GLY A 9 11.75 6.44 3.54
C GLY A 9 11.74 5.93 2.09
N ASN A 10 11.81 4.62 1.90
CA ASN A 10 12.02 4.03 0.58
C ASN A 10 10.85 4.28 -0.39
N ILE A 11 9.60 4.33 0.09
CA ILE A 11 8.44 4.69 -0.74
C ILE A 11 8.50 6.15 -1.16
N GLY A 12 8.87 7.04 -0.24
CA GLY A 12 9.00 8.46 -0.55
C GLY A 12 10.10 8.72 -1.59
N ARG A 13 11.30 8.17 -1.39
CA ARG A 13 12.43 8.38 -2.33
C ARG A 13 12.28 7.58 -3.63
N GLY A 14 11.83 6.33 -3.52
CA GLY A 14 11.83 5.38 -4.63
C GLY A 14 10.55 5.35 -5.44
N PHE A 15 9.50 6.07 -5.04
CA PHE A 15 8.22 6.07 -5.76
C PHE A 15 7.59 7.45 -5.85
N VAL A 16 6.98 7.95 -4.78
CA VAL A 16 6.16 9.16 -4.83
C VAL A 16 7.02 10.37 -5.15
N GLY A 17 8.11 10.56 -4.40
CA GLY A 17 9.09 11.61 -4.67
C GLY A 17 9.75 11.46 -6.04
N LEU A 18 10.08 10.25 -6.49
CA LEU A 18 10.63 10.04 -7.83
C LEU A 18 9.69 10.55 -8.94
N LEU A 19 8.39 10.20 -8.90
CA LEU A 19 7.44 10.65 -9.92
C LEU A 19 7.18 12.17 -9.86
N LEU A 20 7.19 12.76 -8.66
CA LEU A 20 7.09 14.20 -8.49
C LEU A 20 8.33 14.93 -9.05
N HIS A 21 9.54 14.41 -8.78
CA HIS A 21 10.78 14.92 -9.35
C HIS A 21 10.73 14.90 -10.89
N ASP A 22 10.29 13.79 -11.48
CA ASP A 22 10.18 13.66 -12.94
C ASP A 22 9.15 14.59 -13.57
N SER A 23 8.19 15.03 -12.76
CA SER A 23 7.19 16.02 -13.13
C SER A 23 7.71 17.45 -12.94
N GLY A 24 8.99 17.62 -12.62
CA GLY A 24 9.66 18.92 -12.50
C GLY A 24 9.40 19.64 -11.17
N TYR A 25 8.89 18.94 -10.15
CA TYR A 25 8.73 19.52 -8.82
C TYR A 25 10.07 19.57 -8.08
N GLU A 26 10.34 20.69 -7.42
CA GLU A 26 11.30 20.74 -6.32
C GLU A 26 10.70 20.01 -5.11
N ILE A 27 11.45 19.09 -4.50
CA ILE A 27 10.96 18.26 -3.40
C ILE A 27 11.53 18.74 -2.08
N VAL A 28 10.65 18.98 -1.10
CA VAL A 28 11.01 19.16 0.30
C VAL A 28 10.61 17.90 1.06
N PHE A 29 11.58 17.02 1.33
CA PHE A 29 11.34 15.85 2.18
C PHE A 29 11.17 16.29 3.64
N ALA A 30 10.17 15.73 4.32
CA ALA A 30 9.91 15.98 5.73
C ALA A 30 9.79 14.64 6.49
N ASP A 31 10.64 14.42 7.48
CA ASP A 31 10.66 13.19 8.29
C ASP A 31 11.21 13.48 9.70
N VAL A 32 11.01 12.56 10.63
CA VAL A 32 11.59 12.62 11.99
C VAL A 32 12.90 11.85 12.11
N ALA A 33 13.25 11.03 11.11
CA ALA A 33 14.48 10.25 11.06
C ALA A 33 15.71 11.15 10.84
N ASP A 34 16.26 11.68 11.93
CA ASP A 34 17.32 12.69 11.93
C ASP A 34 18.56 12.33 11.09
N ALA A 35 19.02 11.07 11.18
CA ALA A 35 20.14 10.58 10.39
C ALA A 35 19.84 10.63 8.88
N LEU A 36 18.65 10.20 8.47
CA LEU A 36 18.22 10.21 7.07
C LEU A 36 18.03 11.63 6.54
N ILE A 37 17.43 12.52 7.34
CA ILE A 37 17.26 13.93 6.98
C ILE A 37 18.63 14.60 6.81
N SER A 38 19.57 14.33 7.72
CA SER A 38 20.93 14.89 7.63
C SER A 38 21.68 14.36 6.41
N GLU A 39 21.54 13.09 6.08
CA GLU A 39 22.12 12.51 4.86
C GLU A 39 21.51 13.14 3.59
N LEU A 40 20.19 13.32 3.54
CA LEU A 40 19.51 13.97 2.42
C LEU A 40 19.96 15.44 2.28
N ASP A 41 19.96 16.22 3.35
CA ASP A 41 20.33 17.64 3.30
C ASP A 41 21.80 17.86 2.88
N ALA A 42 22.68 16.91 3.20
CA ALA A 42 24.07 16.93 2.75
C ALA A 42 24.28 16.45 1.31
N ALA A 43 23.32 15.72 0.73
CA ALA A 43 23.42 15.13 -0.60
C ALA A 43 22.94 16.10 -1.68
N GLN A 44 23.63 16.08 -2.83
CA GLN A 44 23.17 16.80 -4.03
C GLN A 44 22.18 15.96 -4.84
N SER A 45 22.29 14.63 -4.75
CA SER A 45 21.46 13.67 -5.47
C SER A 45 21.50 12.30 -4.78
N TYR A 46 20.54 11.43 -5.10
CA TYR A 46 20.59 9.99 -4.81
C TYR A 46 20.11 9.18 -6.02
N GLN A 47 20.34 7.87 -6.02
CA GLN A 47 19.94 6.99 -7.12
C GLN A 47 18.76 6.10 -6.74
N VAL A 48 17.82 5.97 -7.67
CA VAL A 48 16.76 4.95 -7.66
C VAL A 48 17.14 3.85 -8.65
N HIS A 49 17.42 2.66 -8.13
CA HIS A 49 17.77 1.47 -8.90
C HIS A 49 16.49 0.69 -9.20
N GLU A 50 15.96 0.85 -10.41
CA GLU A 50 14.79 0.10 -10.87
C GLU A 50 15.24 -1.26 -11.41
N VAL A 51 14.71 -2.34 -10.82
CA VAL A 51 15.09 -3.72 -11.17
C VAL A 51 13.92 -4.51 -11.76
N GLY A 52 14.25 -5.45 -12.65
CA GLY A 52 13.28 -6.24 -13.41
C GLY A 52 13.35 -5.96 -14.91
N GLN A 53 12.26 -6.20 -15.63
CA GLN A 53 12.20 -5.90 -17.06
C GLN A 53 12.27 -4.38 -17.29
N GLY A 54 13.21 -3.94 -18.13
CA GLY A 54 13.43 -2.50 -18.36
C GLY A 54 14.22 -1.81 -17.24
N ALA A 55 15.03 -2.57 -16.49
CA ALA A 55 15.85 -2.04 -15.41
C ALA A 55 16.66 -0.81 -15.83
N GLN A 56 16.67 0.19 -14.97
CA GLN A 56 17.37 1.45 -15.17
C GLN A 56 17.74 2.07 -13.82
N VAL A 57 18.74 2.95 -13.85
CA VAL A 57 19.11 3.74 -12.68
C VAL A 57 18.72 5.18 -12.95
N ARG A 58 18.01 5.77 -12.01
CA ARG A 58 17.48 7.14 -12.11
C ARG A 58 18.12 8.00 -11.05
N THR A 59 18.57 9.18 -11.42
CA THR A 59 19.11 10.17 -10.49
C THR A 59 18.00 11.10 -10.05
N VAL A 60 17.85 11.28 -8.74
CA VAL A 60 16.97 12.28 -8.15
C VAL A 60 17.84 13.37 -7.54
N ASP A 61 17.66 14.59 -8.02
CA ASP A 61 18.28 15.81 -7.50
C ASP A 61 17.19 16.85 -7.16
N ASN A 62 17.55 18.13 -7.02
CA ASN A 62 16.62 19.23 -6.80
C ASN A 62 15.66 19.00 -5.61
N PHE A 63 16.22 18.51 -4.51
CA PHE A 63 15.51 18.31 -3.25
C PHE A 63 16.25 18.97 -2.08
N ARG A 64 15.50 19.20 -1.01
CA ARG A 64 16.04 19.47 0.34
C ARG A 64 15.27 18.65 1.36
N ALA A 65 15.80 18.55 2.59
CA ALA A 65 15.18 17.78 3.66
C ALA A 65 15.07 18.60 4.94
N LEU A 66 13.94 18.45 5.64
CA LEU A 66 13.67 19.11 6.91
C LEU A 66 13.21 18.10 7.95
N ASN A 67 13.72 18.22 9.17
CA ASN A 67 13.27 17.38 10.26
C ASN A 67 11.90 17.88 10.76
N SER A 68 10.84 17.11 10.54
CA SER A 68 9.47 17.52 10.86
C SER A 68 9.18 17.58 12.37
N ALA A 69 10.06 17.06 13.22
CA ALA A 69 9.94 17.18 14.68
C ALA A 69 10.66 18.42 15.22
N THR A 70 11.84 18.76 14.68
CA THR A 70 12.70 19.83 15.23
C THR A 70 12.67 21.13 14.43
N GLN A 71 12.30 21.09 13.14
CA GLN A 71 12.25 22.23 12.23
C GLN A 71 10.80 22.56 11.81
N LYS A 72 9.85 22.47 12.75
CA LYS A 72 8.41 22.61 12.48
C LYS A 72 8.05 23.91 11.75
N ASP A 73 8.56 25.04 12.19
CA ASP A 73 8.26 26.34 11.58
C ASP A 73 8.74 26.42 10.13
N ALA A 74 9.89 25.82 9.81
CA ALA A 74 10.39 25.74 8.45
C ALA A 74 9.50 24.84 7.58
N VAL A 75 9.07 23.68 8.10
CA VAL A 75 8.14 22.79 7.38
C VAL A 75 6.80 23.49 7.12
N ILE A 76 6.24 24.17 8.11
CA ILE A 76 5.00 24.95 7.98
C ILE A 76 5.14 26.03 6.90
N ALA A 77 6.26 26.76 6.89
CA ALA A 77 6.54 27.77 5.88
C ALA A 77 6.66 27.19 4.47
N GLU A 78 7.24 26.00 4.32
CA GLU A 78 7.31 25.31 3.03
C GLU A 78 5.92 24.88 2.56
N ILE A 79 5.09 24.31 3.44
CA ILE A 79 3.72 23.91 3.12
C ILE A 79 2.88 25.12 2.68
N ALA A 80 2.98 26.24 3.38
CA ALA A 80 2.23 27.45 3.06
C ALA A 80 2.51 27.96 1.64
N ASN A 81 3.69 27.66 1.08
CA ASN A 81 4.14 28.08 -0.25
C ASN A 81 4.26 26.93 -1.27
N ALA A 82 3.84 25.71 -0.92
CA ALA A 82 3.89 24.57 -1.82
C ALA A 82 2.67 24.54 -2.75
N ASP A 83 2.82 23.89 -3.89
CA ASP A 83 1.70 23.53 -4.76
C ASP A 83 1.00 22.27 -4.25
N MET A 84 1.78 21.37 -3.63
CA MET A 84 1.31 20.05 -3.20
C MET A 84 1.92 19.62 -1.86
N VAL A 85 1.16 18.85 -1.09
CA VAL A 85 1.64 18.01 0.00
C VAL A 85 1.32 16.55 -0.33
N THR A 86 2.32 15.68 -0.22
CA THR A 86 2.12 14.23 -0.30
C THR A 86 2.64 13.52 0.94
N THR A 87 2.12 12.33 1.26
CA THR A 87 2.61 11.53 2.40
C THR A 87 2.87 10.07 2.01
N ALA A 88 3.88 9.47 2.61
CA ALA A 88 4.14 8.02 2.62
C ALA A 88 4.72 7.61 3.99
N VAL A 89 3.96 7.85 5.06
CA VAL A 89 4.39 7.73 6.46
C VAL A 89 3.76 6.53 7.20
N GLY A 90 2.76 5.89 6.60
CA GLY A 90 1.88 4.92 7.23
C GLY A 90 0.59 5.58 7.77
N PRO A 91 -0.58 4.94 7.61
CA PRO A 91 -1.87 5.55 7.94
C PRO A 91 -2.01 5.97 9.41
N HIS A 92 -1.38 5.24 10.33
CA HIS A 92 -1.39 5.58 11.76
C HIS A 92 -0.54 6.81 12.11
N ILE A 93 0.36 7.22 11.20
CA ILE A 93 1.26 8.36 11.37
C ILE A 93 0.65 9.65 10.81
N LEU A 94 -0.37 9.57 9.95
CA LEU A 94 -1.05 10.73 9.35
C LEU A 94 -1.49 11.78 10.39
N LYS A 95 -2.02 11.34 11.53
CA LYS A 95 -2.43 12.21 12.63
C LYS A 95 -1.30 13.06 13.23
N PHE A 96 -0.04 12.65 13.08
CA PHE A 96 1.12 13.38 13.61
C PHE A 96 1.67 14.40 12.61
N VAL A 97 1.41 14.23 11.31
CA VAL A 97 1.78 15.22 10.28
C VAL A 97 0.68 16.25 10.03
N ALA A 98 -0.58 15.88 10.30
CA ALA A 98 -1.74 16.75 10.12
C ALA A 98 -1.62 18.15 10.78
N PRO A 99 -1.09 18.31 12.01
CA PRO A 99 -0.95 19.64 12.61
C PRO A 99 -0.03 20.59 11.83
N LEU A 100 1.04 20.08 11.22
CA LEU A 100 1.95 20.88 10.39
C LEU A 100 1.26 21.31 9.09
N ILE A 101 0.47 20.42 8.50
CA ILE A 101 -0.31 20.69 7.29
C ILE A 101 -1.40 21.72 7.59
N ALA A 102 -2.14 21.56 8.70
CA ALA A 102 -3.14 22.51 9.16
C ALA A 102 -2.55 23.92 9.35
N ALA A 103 -1.43 24.03 10.06
CA ALA A 103 -0.74 25.31 10.25
C ALA A 103 -0.24 25.92 8.91
N GLY A 104 0.25 25.09 7.98
CA GLY A 104 0.64 25.54 6.65
C GLY A 104 -0.53 26.05 5.82
N ILE A 105 -1.68 25.37 5.85
CA ILE A 105 -2.93 25.82 5.22
C ILE A 105 -3.40 27.13 5.85
N ALA A 106 -3.36 27.24 7.17
CA ALA A 106 -3.74 28.47 7.88
C ALA A 106 -2.90 29.67 7.41
N GLY A 107 -1.58 29.48 7.31
CA GLY A 107 -0.62 30.48 6.86
C GLY A 107 -0.56 30.73 5.35
N ARG A 108 -1.27 29.93 4.54
CA ARG A 108 -1.29 30.10 3.07
C ARG A 108 -1.97 31.40 2.67
N ASP A 109 -1.31 32.16 1.79
CA ASP A 109 -1.84 33.40 1.21
C ASP A 109 -3.06 33.12 0.32
N ALA A 110 -4.09 33.96 0.40
CA ALA A 110 -5.33 33.81 -0.37
C ALA A 110 -5.14 34.01 -1.89
N GLY A 111 -4.03 34.60 -2.33
CA GLY A 111 -3.67 34.75 -3.73
C GLY A 111 -3.02 33.51 -4.36
N LEU A 112 -2.65 32.51 -3.55
CA LEU A 112 -2.14 31.23 -4.05
C LEU A 112 -3.30 30.28 -4.39
N ALA A 113 -3.10 29.43 -5.40
CA ALA A 113 -4.03 28.34 -5.68
C ALA A 113 -4.21 27.43 -4.44
N PRO A 114 -5.34 26.73 -4.26
CA PRO A 114 -5.49 25.79 -3.16
C PRO A 114 -4.37 24.73 -3.12
N LEU A 115 -3.88 24.42 -1.93
CA LEU A 115 -2.87 23.38 -1.69
C LEU A 115 -3.45 22.01 -2.03
N GLN A 116 -2.80 21.26 -2.91
CA GLN A 116 -3.24 19.90 -3.27
C GLN A 116 -2.65 18.90 -2.28
N VAL A 117 -3.49 18.12 -1.59
CA VAL A 117 -3.07 17.19 -0.54
C VAL A 117 -3.43 15.76 -0.94
N MET A 118 -2.45 14.86 -0.91
CA MET A 118 -2.61 13.45 -1.27
C MET A 118 -1.84 12.54 -0.31
N ALA A 119 -2.53 11.68 0.42
CA ALA A 119 -1.90 10.63 1.22
C ALA A 119 -1.66 9.38 0.37
N CYS A 120 -0.40 9.07 0.07
CA CYS A 120 0.04 7.94 -0.75
C CYS A 120 0.36 6.73 0.14
N GLU A 121 -0.65 6.25 0.86
CA GLU A 121 -0.51 5.20 1.85
C GLU A 121 -1.04 3.85 1.37
N ASN A 122 -0.58 2.75 1.96
CA ASN A 122 -1.18 1.43 1.76
C ASN A 122 -2.46 1.27 2.63
N ALA A 123 -3.41 2.19 2.45
CA ALA A 123 -4.70 2.22 3.13
C ALA A 123 -5.78 2.81 2.21
N ILE A 124 -7.00 2.30 2.31
CA ILE A 124 -8.15 2.83 1.59
C ILE A 124 -8.49 4.20 2.20
N ASN A 125 -8.74 5.19 1.33
CA ASN A 125 -9.15 6.54 1.72
C ASN A 125 -8.21 7.21 2.72
N ALA A 126 -6.90 7.01 2.57
CA ALA A 126 -5.91 7.59 3.46
C ALA A 126 -5.94 9.13 3.49
N THR A 127 -6.35 9.76 2.40
CA THR A 127 -6.42 11.23 2.34
C THR A 127 -7.62 11.74 3.12
N ASP A 128 -8.75 11.01 3.13
CA ASP A 128 -9.89 11.34 4.02
C ASP A 128 -9.48 11.28 5.50
N ILE A 129 -8.66 10.29 5.87
CA ILE A 129 -8.13 10.17 7.24
C ILE A 129 -7.26 11.38 7.58
N LEU A 130 -6.38 11.79 6.66
CA LEU A 130 -5.53 12.95 6.83
C LEU A 130 -6.34 14.24 6.90
N GLU A 131 -7.32 14.42 6.01
CA GLU A 131 -8.21 15.57 5.95
C GLU A 131 -9.00 15.72 7.25
N ALA A 132 -9.59 14.63 7.76
CA ALA A 132 -10.29 14.64 9.04
C ALA A 132 -9.38 15.09 10.19
N ALA A 133 -8.12 14.64 10.21
CA ALA A 133 -7.15 15.06 11.21
C ALA A 133 -6.72 16.53 11.05
N VAL A 134 -6.58 17.03 9.82
CA VAL A 134 -6.26 18.44 9.53
C VAL A 134 -7.40 19.36 9.96
N ARG A 135 -8.65 19.00 9.65
CA ARG A 135 -9.84 19.80 10.01
C ARG A 135 -10.13 19.80 11.51
N ALA A 136 -9.66 18.80 12.24
CA ALA A 136 -9.80 18.71 13.69
C ALA A 136 -8.72 19.50 14.45
N ASP A 137 -7.71 20.05 13.76
CA ASP A 137 -6.62 20.80 14.38
C ASP A 137 -6.99 22.28 14.54
N ASP A 138 -6.73 22.85 15.73
CA ASP A 138 -7.09 24.23 16.08
C ASP A 138 -6.32 25.30 15.27
N SER A 139 -5.26 24.91 14.54
CA SER A 139 -4.46 25.84 13.76
C SER A 139 -5.21 26.41 12.55
N VAL A 140 -6.25 25.71 12.06
CA VAL A 140 -7.03 26.13 10.88
C VAL A 140 -8.53 26.00 11.15
N ALA A 141 -9.29 27.05 10.86
CA ALA A 141 -10.74 26.96 10.93
C ALA A 141 -11.24 25.99 9.83
N ALA A 142 -12.14 25.07 10.18
CA ALA A 142 -12.58 24.01 9.28
C ALA A 142 -13.20 24.53 7.96
N ASP A 143 -13.85 25.69 7.99
CA ASP A 143 -14.40 26.41 6.83
C ASP A 143 -13.32 27.09 5.97
N ALA A 144 -12.20 27.48 6.56
CA ALA A 144 -11.07 28.06 5.84
C ALA A 144 -10.28 27.01 5.04
N VAL A 145 -10.38 25.73 5.41
CA VAL A 145 -9.71 24.63 4.68
C VAL A 145 -10.24 24.52 3.26
N ASP A 146 -11.56 24.62 3.05
CA ASP A 146 -12.21 24.45 1.74
C ASP A 146 -11.75 25.50 0.70
N ALA A 147 -11.40 26.71 1.18
CA ALA A 147 -10.91 27.77 0.33
C ALA A 147 -9.42 27.65 0.00
N LYS A 148 -8.66 26.85 0.77
CA LYS A 148 -7.20 26.86 0.75
C LYS A 148 -6.55 25.52 0.43
N ALA A 149 -7.30 24.42 0.42
CA ALA A 149 -6.77 23.09 0.16
C ALA A 149 -7.79 22.18 -0.54
N LEU A 150 -7.28 21.24 -1.34
CA LEU A 150 -8.01 20.19 -2.02
C LEU A 150 -7.43 18.85 -1.60
N PHE A 151 -8.28 17.90 -1.20
CA PHE A 151 -7.86 16.60 -0.70
C PHE A 151 -8.28 15.52 -1.70
N ALA A 152 -7.31 14.81 -2.27
CA ALA A 152 -7.56 13.75 -3.24
C ALA A 152 -7.00 12.42 -2.78
N ASN A 153 -7.88 11.42 -2.67
CA ASN A 153 -7.46 10.06 -2.39
C ASN A 153 -6.62 9.49 -3.54
N THR A 154 -5.84 8.48 -3.19
CA THR A 154 -4.96 7.80 -4.14
C THR A 154 -4.99 6.29 -3.90
N ALA A 155 -4.66 5.54 -4.94
CA ALA A 155 -4.26 4.15 -4.86
C ALA A 155 -2.83 4.03 -5.40
N VAL A 156 -1.92 3.54 -4.56
CA VAL A 156 -0.50 3.44 -4.88
C VAL A 156 -0.03 1.99 -4.84
N ASP A 157 0.77 1.60 -5.85
CA ASP A 157 1.37 0.28 -5.93
C ASP A 157 2.77 0.33 -6.51
N ARG A 158 3.75 -0.06 -5.69
CA ARG A 158 5.13 -0.35 -6.08
C ARG A 158 5.74 -1.27 -5.03
N ILE A 159 6.35 -2.37 -5.46
CA ILE A 159 7.12 -3.25 -4.59
C ILE A 159 8.47 -2.58 -4.33
N VAL A 160 8.64 -2.18 -3.08
CA VAL A 160 9.87 -1.60 -2.56
C VAL A 160 10.31 -2.43 -1.35
N PRO A 161 11.27 -3.35 -1.51
CA PRO A 161 11.78 -4.17 -0.43
C PRO A 161 12.48 -3.35 0.66
N ASN A 162 12.71 -3.99 1.81
CA ASN A 162 13.61 -3.43 2.81
C ASN A 162 15.02 -3.40 2.24
N GLN A 163 15.77 -2.34 2.56
CA GLN A 163 17.17 -2.23 2.15
C GLN A 163 18.10 -2.77 3.22
N ALA A 164 19.24 -3.29 2.77
CA ALA A 164 20.31 -3.68 3.67
C ALA A 164 20.85 -2.43 4.40
N PRO A 165 21.23 -2.55 5.69
CA PRO A 165 21.90 -1.47 6.39
C PRO A 165 23.15 -0.99 5.62
N GLY A 166 23.37 0.33 5.59
CA GLY A 166 24.57 0.92 4.97
C GLY A 166 24.49 1.20 3.46
N GLN A 167 23.31 1.06 2.82
CA GLN A 167 23.13 1.49 1.42
C GLN A 167 22.95 3.00 1.22
N GLY A 168 22.94 3.79 2.31
CA GLY A 168 22.75 5.23 2.24
C GLY A 168 21.37 5.62 1.71
N LEU A 169 21.34 6.66 0.88
CA LEU A 169 20.11 7.25 0.35
C LEU A 169 19.51 6.49 -0.84
N ASP A 170 20.34 5.79 -1.60
CA ASP A 170 19.91 5.05 -2.78
C ASP A 170 18.79 4.08 -2.43
N VAL A 171 17.90 3.80 -3.36
CA VAL A 171 16.75 2.90 -3.16
C VAL A 171 16.63 1.90 -4.31
N THR A 172 16.36 0.64 -3.99
CA THR A 172 16.05 -0.39 -4.99
C THR A 172 14.55 -0.62 -5.03
N VAL A 173 13.97 -0.54 -6.22
CA VAL A 173 12.52 -0.64 -6.47
C VAL A 173 12.26 -1.50 -7.70
N GLU A 174 11.08 -2.08 -7.82
CA GLU A 174 10.70 -2.71 -9.09
C GLU A 174 10.46 -1.65 -10.19
N THR A 175 10.57 -2.05 -11.46
CA THR A 175 10.29 -1.16 -12.61
C THR A 175 8.80 -0.81 -12.74
N PHE A 176 7.90 -1.70 -12.30
CA PHE A 176 6.47 -1.41 -12.30
C PHE A 176 6.10 -0.41 -11.21
N PHE A 177 5.19 0.50 -11.53
CA PHE A 177 4.47 1.31 -10.55
C PHE A 177 3.08 1.63 -11.07
N GLU A 178 2.17 1.92 -10.15
CA GLU A 178 0.83 2.41 -10.45
C GLU A 178 0.44 3.45 -9.39
N TRP A 179 0.18 4.69 -9.82
CA TRP A 179 -0.33 5.76 -8.96
C TRP A 179 -1.63 6.27 -9.57
N VAL A 180 -2.76 5.88 -8.98
CA VAL A 180 -4.09 6.30 -9.41
C VAL A 180 -4.60 7.36 -8.44
N ILE A 181 -5.12 8.47 -8.95
CA ILE A 181 -5.55 9.63 -8.16
C ILE A 181 -7.00 9.96 -8.51
N ASP A 182 -7.82 10.18 -7.49
CA ASP A 182 -9.16 10.72 -7.68
C ASP A 182 -9.06 12.17 -8.17
N ARG A 183 -9.55 12.42 -9.38
CA ARG A 183 -9.47 13.75 -9.99
C ARG A 183 -10.57 14.68 -9.53
N THR A 184 -11.67 14.13 -9.00
CA THR A 184 -12.89 14.89 -8.71
C THR A 184 -12.67 16.07 -7.75
N PRO A 185 -11.77 16.00 -6.74
CA PRO A 185 -11.52 17.15 -5.86
C PRO A 185 -10.78 18.31 -6.55
N PHE A 186 -10.10 18.06 -7.67
CA PHE A 186 -9.33 19.10 -8.37
C PHE A 186 -10.17 19.98 -9.28
N ALA A 187 -11.36 19.53 -9.70
CA ALA A 187 -12.13 20.18 -10.77
C ALA A 187 -11.24 20.49 -11.99
N ASP A 188 -11.05 21.77 -12.35
CA ASP A 188 -10.22 22.19 -13.48
C ASP A 188 -8.72 22.31 -13.13
N ALA A 189 -8.32 22.09 -11.88
CA ALA A 189 -6.95 22.24 -11.38
C ALA A 189 -6.20 20.90 -11.24
N VAL A 190 -6.51 19.92 -12.07
CA VAL A 190 -5.84 18.60 -12.06
C VAL A 190 -4.34 18.79 -12.31
N PRO A 191 -3.44 18.34 -11.40
CA PRO A 191 -2.01 18.50 -11.60
C PRO A 191 -1.46 17.58 -12.70
N GLU A 192 -0.43 18.05 -13.39
CA GLU A 192 0.32 17.21 -14.34
C GLU A 192 1.40 16.44 -13.58
N ILE A 193 1.13 15.17 -13.27
CA ILE A 193 2.11 14.25 -12.67
C ILE A 193 2.44 13.13 -13.66
N SER A 194 3.68 13.08 -14.10
CA SER A 194 4.23 12.01 -14.94
C SER A 194 4.06 10.65 -14.27
N GLY A 195 3.43 9.72 -14.97
CA GLY A 195 3.19 8.36 -14.49
C GLY A 195 1.97 8.17 -13.57
N ALA A 196 1.30 9.26 -13.16
CA ALA A 196 0.04 9.16 -12.44
C ALA A 196 -1.16 9.04 -13.40
N THR A 197 -2.19 8.30 -12.97
CA THR A 197 -3.45 8.14 -13.70
C THR A 197 -4.57 8.81 -12.91
N PHE A 198 -5.28 9.75 -13.54
CA PHE A 198 -6.39 10.46 -12.93
C PHE A 198 -7.73 9.85 -13.34
N VAL A 199 -8.57 9.53 -12.37
CA VAL A 199 -9.85 8.83 -12.57
C VAL A 199 -10.97 9.50 -11.79
N ASP A 200 -12.22 9.20 -12.16
CA ASP A 200 -13.41 9.71 -11.46
C ASP A 200 -13.89 8.78 -10.34
N ASP A 201 -13.41 7.53 -10.33
CA ASP A 201 -13.72 6.53 -9.31
C ASP A 201 -12.48 5.65 -9.04
N LEU A 202 -12.01 5.69 -7.79
CA LEU A 202 -10.87 4.90 -7.33
C LEU A 202 -11.25 3.48 -6.93
N ALA A 203 -12.51 3.21 -6.57
CA ALA A 203 -12.91 1.93 -6.01
C ALA A 203 -12.51 0.71 -6.89
N PRO A 204 -12.68 0.75 -8.23
CA PRO A 204 -12.24 -0.35 -9.10
C PRO A 204 -10.74 -0.62 -9.02
N TYR A 205 -9.92 0.43 -8.91
CA TYR A 205 -8.46 0.33 -8.90
C TYR A 205 -7.95 -0.17 -7.54
N ILE A 206 -8.53 0.33 -6.45
CA ILE A 206 -8.23 -0.11 -5.08
C ILE A 206 -8.50 -1.61 -4.95
N GLU A 207 -9.69 -2.07 -5.35
CA GLU A 207 -10.03 -3.48 -5.26
C GLU A 207 -9.26 -4.34 -6.26
N ARG A 208 -9.02 -3.87 -7.50
CA ARG A 208 -8.17 -4.59 -8.46
C ARG A 208 -6.79 -4.87 -7.88
N LYS A 209 -6.17 -3.86 -7.25
CA LYS A 209 -4.86 -3.99 -6.60
C LYS A 209 -4.93 -4.90 -5.37
N LEU A 210 -5.95 -4.76 -4.52
CA LEU A 210 -6.14 -5.59 -3.34
C LEU A 210 -6.33 -7.07 -3.71
N PHE A 211 -7.20 -7.36 -4.67
CA PHE A 211 -7.58 -8.73 -5.03
C PHE A 211 -6.64 -9.40 -6.04
N THR A 212 -5.74 -8.63 -6.67
CA THR A 212 -4.73 -9.19 -7.57
C THR A 212 -3.34 -9.14 -6.93
N VAL A 213 -2.82 -7.95 -6.65
CA VAL A 213 -1.44 -7.77 -6.16
C VAL A 213 -1.34 -8.27 -4.72
N ASN A 214 -2.16 -7.74 -3.81
CA ASN A 214 -2.03 -8.11 -2.40
C ASN A 214 -2.40 -9.58 -2.15
N THR A 215 -3.47 -10.09 -2.79
CA THR A 215 -3.88 -11.50 -2.70
C THR A 215 -2.83 -12.43 -3.27
N GLY A 216 -2.36 -12.18 -4.51
CA GLY A 216 -1.34 -13.01 -5.15
C GLY A 216 -0.05 -13.03 -4.35
N HIS A 217 0.44 -11.87 -3.92
CA HIS A 217 1.72 -11.75 -3.20
C HIS A 217 1.68 -12.46 -1.84
N ALA A 218 0.56 -12.31 -1.10
CA ALA A 218 0.37 -13.03 0.17
C ALA A 218 0.20 -14.54 -0.04
N THR A 219 -0.48 -14.95 -1.12
CA THR A 219 -0.60 -16.38 -1.49
C THR A 219 0.77 -16.98 -1.76
N THR A 220 1.60 -16.32 -2.59
CA THR A 220 2.97 -16.73 -2.87
C THR A 220 3.78 -16.84 -1.58
N ALA A 221 3.67 -15.87 -0.67
CA ALA A 221 4.38 -15.87 0.60
C ALA A 221 3.99 -17.07 1.48
N TYR A 222 2.70 -17.32 1.67
CA TYR A 222 2.26 -18.41 2.55
C TYR A 222 2.56 -19.80 1.98
N LEU A 223 2.39 -19.98 0.67
CA LEU A 223 2.73 -21.24 0.02
C LEU A 223 4.25 -21.46 -0.05
N GLY A 224 5.02 -20.42 -0.36
CA GLY A 224 6.48 -20.46 -0.36
C GLY A 224 7.04 -20.77 1.03
N TYR A 225 6.50 -20.13 2.08
CA TYR A 225 6.86 -20.43 3.46
C TYR A 225 6.57 -21.90 3.82
N ALA A 226 5.39 -22.41 3.45
CA ALA A 226 5.04 -23.82 3.66
C ALA A 226 5.95 -24.80 2.88
N ALA A 227 6.51 -24.35 1.74
CA ALA A 227 7.48 -25.11 0.95
C ALA A 227 8.93 -24.95 1.44
N GLY A 228 9.19 -24.15 2.48
CA GLY A 228 10.54 -23.88 3.00
C GLY A 228 11.39 -22.98 2.10
N LEU A 229 10.76 -22.19 1.23
CA LEU A 229 11.43 -21.25 0.32
C LEU A 229 11.58 -19.89 1.00
N GLU A 230 12.68 -19.19 0.72
CA GLU A 230 13.01 -17.92 1.39
C GLU A 230 12.47 -16.70 0.63
N LYS A 231 12.65 -16.66 -0.69
CA LYS A 231 12.28 -15.51 -1.53
C LYS A 231 10.97 -15.72 -2.27
N ILE A 232 10.29 -14.63 -2.56
CA ILE A 232 9.08 -14.62 -3.39
C ILE A 232 9.37 -15.12 -4.81
N SER A 233 10.49 -14.70 -5.39
CA SER A 233 10.91 -15.15 -6.73
C SER A 233 11.17 -16.67 -6.76
N ASP A 234 11.82 -17.22 -5.74
CA ASP A 234 12.05 -18.66 -5.61
C ASP A 234 10.73 -19.42 -5.49
N ALA A 235 9.78 -18.89 -4.71
CA ALA A 235 8.43 -19.43 -4.60
C ALA A 235 7.67 -19.39 -5.93
N MET A 236 7.81 -18.33 -6.73
CA MET A 236 7.22 -18.28 -8.07
C MET A 236 7.91 -19.18 -9.09
N ASN A 237 9.16 -19.56 -8.86
CA ASN A 237 9.89 -20.53 -9.68
C ASN A 237 9.50 -21.99 -9.35
N ASP A 238 8.84 -22.25 -8.22
CA ASP A 238 8.24 -23.56 -7.91
C ASP A 238 6.93 -23.76 -8.71
N PRO A 239 6.83 -24.79 -9.57
CA PRO A 239 5.66 -24.99 -10.41
C PRO A 239 4.35 -25.24 -9.65
N GLN A 240 4.41 -25.84 -8.45
CA GLN A 240 3.22 -26.10 -7.64
C GLN A 240 2.72 -24.81 -6.99
N VAL A 241 3.63 -24.00 -6.46
CA VAL A 241 3.28 -22.68 -5.90
C VAL A 241 2.73 -21.77 -6.99
N PHE A 242 3.41 -21.68 -8.14
CA PHE A 242 2.95 -20.87 -9.29
C PHE A 242 1.53 -21.25 -9.70
N ALA A 243 1.25 -22.55 -9.88
CA ALA A 243 -0.07 -23.01 -10.31
C ALA A 243 -1.18 -22.62 -9.32
N LYS A 244 -0.92 -22.70 -8.01
CA LYS A 244 -1.87 -22.31 -6.97
C LYS A 244 -2.09 -20.80 -6.91
N VAL A 245 -1.04 -20.01 -7.04
CA VAL A 245 -1.14 -18.53 -7.12
C VAL A 245 -1.97 -18.13 -8.34
N ALA A 246 -1.70 -18.72 -9.51
CA ALA A 246 -2.46 -18.47 -10.72
C ALA A 246 -3.95 -18.86 -10.57
N ALA A 247 -4.25 -19.97 -9.89
CA ALA A 247 -5.63 -20.38 -9.61
C ALA A 247 -6.36 -19.38 -8.70
N VAL A 248 -5.70 -18.86 -7.65
CA VAL A 248 -6.26 -17.80 -6.80
C VAL A 248 -6.55 -16.54 -7.61
N LEU A 249 -5.61 -16.11 -8.46
CA LEU A 249 -5.80 -14.92 -9.30
C LEU A 249 -6.86 -15.11 -10.38
N ALA A 250 -7.12 -16.35 -10.82
CA ALA A 250 -8.22 -16.64 -11.73
C ALA A 250 -9.59 -16.45 -11.05
N GLU A 251 -9.74 -16.87 -9.79
CA GLU A 251 -10.96 -16.64 -8.99
C GLU A 251 -11.20 -15.15 -8.77
N THR A 252 -10.18 -14.40 -8.35
CA THR A 252 -10.34 -12.96 -8.09
C THR A 252 -10.49 -12.16 -9.38
N LYS A 253 -9.86 -12.55 -10.49
CA LYS A 253 -10.13 -11.98 -11.82
C LYS A 253 -11.61 -12.08 -12.17
N SER A 254 -12.20 -13.27 -12.04
CA SER A 254 -13.61 -13.48 -12.39
C SER A 254 -14.53 -12.56 -11.58
N LEU A 255 -14.23 -12.38 -10.29
CA LEU A 255 -14.96 -11.44 -9.42
C LEU A 255 -14.83 -10.00 -9.92
N LEU A 256 -13.59 -9.53 -10.16
CA LEU A 256 -13.31 -8.15 -10.58
C LEU A 256 -13.97 -7.81 -11.93
N VAL A 257 -13.90 -8.73 -12.90
CA VAL A 257 -14.56 -8.56 -14.22
C VAL A 257 -16.07 -8.45 -14.06
N SER A 258 -16.69 -9.33 -13.27
CA SER A 258 -18.14 -9.28 -13.04
C SER A 258 -18.59 -8.06 -12.25
N LYS A 259 -17.79 -7.58 -11.29
CA LYS A 259 -18.14 -6.50 -10.38
C LYS A 259 -17.98 -5.11 -11.01
N TYR A 260 -16.87 -4.90 -11.72
CA TYR A 260 -16.50 -3.59 -12.24
C TYR A 260 -16.59 -3.47 -13.77
N GLY A 261 -16.87 -4.57 -14.46
CA GLY A 261 -16.98 -4.55 -15.92
C GLY A 261 -15.66 -4.32 -16.64
N PHE A 262 -14.53 -4.62 -16.01
CA PHE A 262 -13.22 -4.62 -16.69
C PHE A 262 -13.28 -5.54 -17.92
N ALA A 263 -12.64 -5.12 -19.01
CA ALA A 263 -12.47 -6.02 -20.15
C ALA A 263 -11.67 -7.25 -19.71
N GLU A 264 -12.18 -8.46 -19.98
CA GLU A 264 -11.55 -9.69 -19.51
C GLU A 264 -10.08 -9.81 -19.95
N ALA A 265 -9.78 -9.42 -21.20
CA ALA A 265 -8.41 -9.41 -21.73
C ALA A 265 -7.50 -8.39 -21.02
N GLU A 266 -8.03 -7.24 -20.59
CA GLU A 266 -7.27 -6.24 -19.85
C GLU A 266 -6.93 -6.76 -18.45
N GLN A 267 -7.91 -7.33 -17.75
CA GLN A 267 -7.68 -7.89 -16.42
C GLN A 267 -6.77 -9.12 -16.47
N GLU A 268 -6.87 -9.97 -17.49
CA GLU A 268 -5.93 -11.07 -17.71
C GLU A 268 -4.51 -10.54 -17.94
N ALA A 269 -4.32 -9.53 -18.78
CA ALA A 269 -3.02 -8.91 -18.98
C ALA A 269 -2.45 -8.30 -17.68
N TYR A 270 -3.32 -7.73 -16.84
CA TYR A 270 -2.93 -7.26 -15.51
C TYR A 270 -2.45 -8.42 -14.63
N VAL A 271 -3.21 -9.53 -14.55
CA VAL A 271 -2.82 -10.75 -13.81
C VAL A 271 -1.46 -11.28 -14.28
N GLN A 272 -1.22 -11.39 -15.59
CA GLN A 272 0.06 -11.86 -16.13
C GLN A 272 1.21 -10.92 -15.78
N LYS A 273 0.96 -9.61 -15.80
CA LYS A 273 1.95 -8.60 -15.34
C LYS A 273 2.26 -8.78 -13.86
N ILE A 274 1.26 -9.05 -13.02
CA ILE A 274 1.45 -9.29 -11.58
C ILE A 274 2.27 -10.56 -11.32
N LEU A 275 1.97 -11.66 -12.02
CA LEU A 275 2.75 -12.90 -11.91
C LEU A 275 4.21 -12.66 -12.28
N ALA A 276 4.48 -11.93 -13.36
CA ALA A 276 5.84 -11.57 -13.76
C ALA A 276 6.57 -10.69 -12.74
N ARG A 277 5.85 -9.77 -12.06
CA ARG A 277 6.42 -8.95 -10.98
C ARG A 277 6.88 -9.80 -9.80
N PHE A 278 6.09 -10.80 -9.39
CA PHE A 278 6.47 -11.70 -8.30
C PHE A 278 7.68 -12.58 -8.67
N SER A 279 7.85 -12.92 -9.94
CA SER A 279 9.01 -13.67 -10.45
C SER A 279 10.29 -12.84 -10.60
N ASN A 280 10.31 -11.56 -10.20
CA ASN A 280 11.49 -10.70 -10.34
C ASN A 280 12.61 -11.11 -9.37
N GLU A 281 13.59 -11.88 -9.85
CA GLU A 281 14.72 -12.40 -9.07
C GLU A 281 15.65 -11.32 -8.50
N HIS A 282 15.58 -10.09 -9.04
CA HIS A 282 16.40 -8.98 -8.58
C HIS A 282 15.85 -8.29 -7.34
N LEU A 283 14.61 -8.57 -6.95
CA LEU A 283 14.04 -8.04 -5.71
C LEU A 283 14.39 -8.98 -4.54
N PRO A 284 15.04 -8.49 -3.47
CA PRO A 284 15.33 -9.30 -2.28
C PRO A 284 14.09 -9.43 -1.38
N ASP A 285 12.93 -9.77 -1.96
CA ASP A 285 11.67 -9.86 -1.23
C ASP A 285 11.45 -11.26 -0.64
N THR A 286 11.24 -11.35 0.67
CA THR A 286 11.18 -12.62 1.39
C THR A 286 9.76 -13.03 1.76
N VAL A 287 9.50 -14.34 1.78
CA VAL A 287 8.18 -14.88 2.15
C VAL A 287 7.78 -14.50 3.57
N VAL A 288 8.73 -14.38 4.50
CA VAL A 288 8.44 -13.98 5.89
C VAL A 288 8.02 -12.50 5.96
N ARG A 289 8.76 -11.62 5.28
CA ARG A 289 8.43 -10.19 5.24
C ARG A 289 7.06 -9.96 4.59
N VAL A 290 6.80 -10.64 3.48
CA VAL A 290 5.54 -10.50 2.75
C VAL A 290 4.42 -11.21 3.49
N GLY A 291 4.67 -12.32 4.19
CA GLY A 291 3.71 -13.11 4.95
C GLY A 291 3.24 -12.47 6.25
N ARG A 292 4.00 -11.52 6.81
CA ARG A 292 3.73 -10.88 8.11
C ARG A 292 2.30 -10.35 8.30
N ALA A 293 1.84 -10.25 9.54
CA ALA A 293 0.51 -9.75 9.91
C ALA A 293 -0.64 -10.60 9.30
N PRO A 294 -0.69 -11.92 9.57
CA PRO A 294 -1.72 -12.80 9.02
C PRO A 294 -3.13 -12.50 9.51
N LEU A 295 -3.32 -12.05 10.77
CA LEU A 295 -4.65 -11.71 11.29
C LEU A 295 -5.28 -10.56 10.50
N ARG A 296 -4.52 -9.48 10.27
CA ARG A 296 -5.01 -8.38 9.44
C ARG A 296 -5.37 -8.86 8.03
N LYS A 297 -4.56 -9.70 7.40
CA LYS A 297 -4.77 -10.17 6.02
C LYS A 297 -5.91 -11.18 5.87
N LEU A 298 -6.21 -11.92 6.92
CA LEU A 298 -7.36 -12.81 7.00
C LEU A 298 -8.62 -12.10 7.49
N SER A 299 -8.59 -10.80 7.79
CA SER A 299 -9.76 -10.06 8.25
C SER A 299 -10.82 -9.85 7.16
N ARG A 300 -12.03 -9.49 7.60
CA ARG A 300 -13.30 -9.54 6.84
C ARG A 300 -13.27 -8.89 5.46
N ARG A 301 -12.61 -7.75 5.31
CA ARG A 301 -12.59 -6.93 4.08
C ARG A 301 -11.23 -6.92 3.39
N GLU A 302 -10.34 -7.83 3.79
CA GLU A 302 -8.98 -7.91 3.26
C GLU A 302 -8.85 -8.96 2.15
N ARG A 303 -7.62 -9.07 1.64
CA ARG A 303 -7.22 -9.76 0.40
C ARG A 303 -7.64 -11.24 0.24
N PHE A 304 -8.06 -11.92 1.30
CA PHE A 304 -8.54 -13.30 1.23
C PHE A 304 -10.04 -13.41 1.48
N ILE A 305 -10.50 -12.99 2.67
CA ILE A 305 -11.90 -13.15 3.06
C ILE A 305 -12.81 -12.23 2.25
N GLY A 306 -12.37 -11.02 1.90
CA GLY A 306 -13.14 -10.10 1.05
C GLY A 306 -13.59 -10.74 -0.26
N PRO A 307 -12.66 -11.12 -1.17
CA PRO A 307 -13.05 -11.69 -2.46
C PRO A 307 -13.74 -13.05 -2.32
N ALA A 308 -13.31 -13.90 -1.39
CA ALA A 308 -13.95 -15.20 -1.17
C ALA A 308 -15.39 -15.06 -0.68
N ALA A 309 -15.68 -14.05 0.14
CA ALA A 309 -17.02 -13.83 0.66
C ALA A 309 -17.97 -13.35 -0.44
N GLU A 310 -17.52 -12.44 -1.30
CA GLU A 310 -18.30 -11.96 -2.43
C GLU A 310 -18.59 -13.10 -3.43
N LEU A 311 -17.59 -13.93 -3.73
CA LEU A 311 -17.79 -15.13 -4.56
C LEU A 311 -18.82 -16.08 -3.94
N ALA A 312 -18.73 -16.36 -2.64
CA ALA A 312 -19.67 -17.24 -1.95
C ALA A 312 -21.11 -16.68 -1.94
N GLN A 313 -21.27 -15.36 -1.82
CA GLN A 313 -22.57 -14.69 -1.92
C GLN A 313 -23.18 -14.81 -3.32
N GLN A 314 -22.34 -14.93 -4.36
CA GLN A 314 -22.75 -15.20 -5.74
C GLN A 314 -22.98 -16.70 -6.01
N GLY A 315 -22.88 -17.56 -4.98
CA GLY A 315 -23.03 -19.01 -5.12
C GLY A 315 -21.80 -19.72 -5.70
N VAL A 316 -20.66 -19.03 -5.81
CA VAL A 316 -19.39 -19.59 -6.29
C VAL A 316 -18.55 -20.03 -5.10
N LYS A 317 -18.12 -21.29 -5.08
CA LYS A 317 -17.19 -21.79 -4.05
C LYS A 317 -15.75 -21.35 -4.40
N PRO A 318 -15.07 -20.55 -3.56
CA PRO A 318 -13.74 -20.03 -3.84
C PRO A 318 -12.64 -21.03 -3.40
N VAL A 319 -12.44 -22.08 -4.17
CA VAL A 319 -11.61 -23.25 -3.81
C VAL A 319 -10.13 -22.86 -3.64
N ALA A 320 -9.56 -22.11 -4.58
CA ALA A 320 -8.16 -21.73 -4.53
C ALA A 320 -7.88 -20.73 -3.41
N LEU A 321 -8.78 -19.75 -3.19
CA LEU A 321 -8.70 -18.83 -2.06
C LEU A 321 -8.78 -19.56 -0.72
N LEU A 322 -9.65 -20.57 -0.57
CA LEU A 322 -9.70 -21.41 0.64
C LEU A 322 -8.39 -22.17 0.86
N GLU A 323 -7.76 -22.69 -0.19
CA GLU A 323 -6.44 -23.32 -0.07
C GLU A 323 -5.36 -22.34 0.42
N ALA A 324 -5.33 -21.12 -0.15
CA ALA A 324 -4.41 -20.07 0.28
C ALA A 324 -4.65 -19.63 1.73
N MET A 325 -5.91 -19.53 2.17
CA MET A 325 -6.26 -19.28 3.58
C MET A 325 -5.75 -20.39 4.49
N GLY A 326 -5.85 -21.65 4.06
CA GLY A 326 -5.28 -22.78 4.81
C GLY A 326 -3.76 -22.67 4.97
N ALA A 327 -3.04 -22.17 3.97
CA ALA A 327 -1.61 -21.88 4.09
C ALA A 327 -1.34 -20.69 5.03
N ALA A 328 -2.14 -19.63 4.94
CA ALA A 328 -2.06 -18.47 5.81
C ALA A 328 -2.27 -18.80 7.29
N LEU A 329 -3.27 -19.64 7.61
CA LEU A 329 -3.55 -20.09 8.98
C LEU A 329 -2.40 -20.92 9.59
N ARG A 330 -1.57 -21.56 8.75
CA ARG A 330 -0.39 -22.34 9.18
C ARG A 330 0.88 -21.50 9.27
N PHE A 331 0.84 -20.24 8.84
CA PHE A 331 2.00 -19.37 8.88
C PHE A 331 2.40 -19.06 10.33
N ASN A 332 3.65 -19.34 10.67
CA ASN A 332 4.16 -19.24 12.03
C ASN A 332 5.60 -18.70 12.07
N ALA A 333 5.79 -17.49 11.56
CA ALA A 333 7.07 -16.81 11.67
C ALA A 333 7.31 -16.36 13.13
N PRO A 334 8.41 -16.79 13.81
CA PRO A 334 8.60 -16.55 15.24
C PRO A 334 8.62 -15.08 15.68
N GLU A 335 9.03 -14.17 14.80
CA GLU A 335 9.14 -12.74 15.08
C GLU A 335 7.85 -11.96 14.77
N ASP A 336 6.81 -12.63 14.24
CA ASP A 336 5.53 -11.99 13.90
C ASP A 336 4.53 -12.12 15.05
N THR A 337 4.22 -10.98 15.68
CA THR A 337 3.29 -10.91 16.81
C THR A 337 1.87 -11.34 16.43
N GLU A 338 1.40 -11.03 15.21
CA GLU A 338 0.06 -11.45 14.78
C GLU A 338 0.02 -12.94 14.44
N ALA A 339 1.13 -13.54 13.99
CA ALA A 339 1.21 -15.00 13.82
C ALA A 339 1.14 -15.72 15.17
N ALA A 340 1.87 -15.21 16.18
CA ALA A 340 1.80 -15.72 17.55
C ALA A 340 0.39 -15.56 18.15
N GLU A 341 -0.26 -14.40 17.96
CA GLU A 341 -1.63 -14.16 18.41
C GLU A 341 -2.64 -15.08 17.70
N MET A 342 -2.49 -15.29 16.40
CA MET A 342 -3.33 -16.22 15.64
C MET A 342 -3.22 -17.65 16.19
N ALA A 343 -2.01 -18.10 16.54
CA ALA A 343 -1.79 -19.40 17.16
C ALA A 343 -2.51 -19.52 18.52
N VAL A 344 -2.50 -18.46 19.34
CA VAL A 344 -3.25 -18.41 20.61
C VAL A 344 -4.77 -18.49 20.34
N ILE A 345 -5.29 -17.70 19.39
CA ILE A 345 -6.71 -17.75 19.02
C ILE A 345 -7.11 -19.18 18.59
N LEU A 346 -6.28 -19.82 17.76
CA LEU A 346 -6.52 -21.19 17.31
C LEU A 346 -6.44 -22.21 18.45
N ALA A 347 -5.60 -22.03 19.46
CA ALA A 347 -5.45 -22.98 20.56
C ALA A 347 -6.54 -22.83 21.64
N GLU A 348 -6.97 -21.62 21.94
CA GLU A 348 -7.82 -21.32 23.10
C GLU A 348 -9.32 -21.23 22.78
N ASN A 349 -9.71 -21.35 21.51
CA ASN A 349 -11.10 -21.17 21.07
C ASN A 349 -11.61 -22.39 20.31
N THR A 350 -12.92 -22.59 20.30
CA THR A 350 -13.54 -23.54 19.37
C THR A 350 -13.29 -23.10 17.92
N SER A 351 -13.36 -24.03 16.96
CA SER A 351 -13.20 -23.69 15.53
C SER A 351 -14.13 -22.58 15.06
N VAL A 352 -15.38 -22.57 15.56
CA VAL A 352 -16.39 -21.55 15.25
C VAL A 352 -15.96 -20.17 15.77
N GLU A 353 -15.54 -20.09 17.04
CA GLU A 353 -15.09 -18.84 17.66
C GLU A 353 -13.79 -18.32 17.02
N ALA A 354 -12.84 -19.20 16.75
CA ALA A 354 -11.59 -18.84 16.08
C ALA A 354 -11.85 -18.33 14.66
N THR A 355 -12.74 -18.99 13.90
CA THR A 355 -13.16 -18.53 12.56
C THR A 355 -13.74 -17.12 12.63
N ALA A 356 -14.69 -16.87 13.53
CA ALA A 356 -15.29 -15.55 13.68
C ALA A 356 -14.26 -14.48 14.12
N LYS A 357 -13.38 -14.80 15.07
CA LYS A 357 -12.35 -13.86 15.58
C LYS A 357 -11.31 -13.49 14.53
N ILE A 358 -10.80 -14.47 13.77
CA ILE A 358 -9.76 -14.25 12.76
C ILE A 358 -10.32 -13.53 11.55
N THR A 359 -11.53 -13.92 11.11
CA THR A 359 -12.05 -13.51 9.81
C THR A 359 -13.13 -12.44 9.87
N GLY A 360 -13.78 -12.24 11.01
CA GLY A 360 -14.96 -11.40 11.13
C GLY A 360 -16.16 -11.88 10.30
N LEU A 361 -16.18 -13.14 9.86
CA LEU A 361 -17.34 -13.74 9.20
C LEU A 361 -18.47 -13.98 10.20
N ASP A 362 -19.69 -13.60 9.83
CA ASP A 362 -20.91 -14.01 10.52
C ASP A 362 -21.14 -15.52 10.31
N ALA A 363 -21.67 -16.21 11.32
CA ALA A 363 -21.89 -17.66 11.28
C ALA A 363 -22.87 -18.08 10.17
N GLU A 364 -23.80 -17.21 9.82
CA GLU A 364 -24.80 -17.41 8.77
C GLU A 364 -24.25 -17.11 7.36
N HIS A 365 -23.01 -16.59 7.25
CA HIS A 365 -22.44 -16.25 5.96
C HIS A 365 -22.14 -17.51 5.13
N PRO A 366 -22.45 -17.56 3.82
CA PRO A 366 -22.24 -18.76 2.99
C PRO A 366 -20.80 -19.29 2.93
N LEU A 367 -19.82 -18.44 3.23
CA LEU A 367 -18.39 -18.81 3.29
C LEU A 367 -18.00 -19.46 4.63
N PHE A 368 -18.75 -19.22 5.71
CA PHE A 368 -18.35 -19.53 7.08
C PHE A 368 -17.98 -21.00 7.26
N ASP A 369 -18.86 -21.91 6.86
CA ASP A 369 -18.63 -23.36 7.01
C ASP A 369 -17.36 -23.82 6.30
N SER A 370 -17.07 -23.29 5.11
CA SER A 370 -15.87 -23.68 4.35
C SER A 370 -14.59 -23.23 5.05
N VAL A 371 -14.58 -22.04 5.65
CA VAL A 371 -13.42 -21.54 6.41
C VAL A 371 -13.31 -22.24 7.76
N ASN A 372 -14.43 -22.49 8.44
CA ASN A 372 -14.47 -23.21 9.70
C ASN A 372 -13.91 -24.63 9.57
N GLU A 373 -14.16 -25.33 8.45
CA GLU A 373 -13.54 -26.62 8.19
C GLU A 373 -12.01 -26.55 8.04
N LEU A 374 -11.45 -25.45 7.50
CA LEU A 374 -10.00 -25.23 7.48
C LEU A 374 -9.43 -25.07 8.90
N VAL A 375 -10.10 -24.25 9.72
CA VAL A 375 -9.71 -24.01 11.12
C VAL A 375 -9.80 -25.30 11.94
N LYS A 376 -10.89 -26.05 11.79
CA LYS A 376 -11.11 -27.32 12.46
C LYS A 376 -10.07 -28.37 12.07
N ALA A 377 -9.73 -28.45 10.78
CA ALA A 377 -8.67 -29.35 10.31
C ALA A 377 -7.31 -28.98 10.88
N LEU A 378 -7.03 -27.68 11.07
CA LEU A 378 -5.80 -27.20 11.68
C LEU A 378 -5.73 -27.49 13.18
N GLN A 379 -6.84 -27.38 13.91
CA GLN A 379 -6.89 -27.68 15.35
C GLN A 379 -6.81 -29.19 15.66
N ALA A 380 -7.13 -30.05 14.69
CA ALA A 380 -7.18 -31.50 14.87
C ALA A 380 -5.84 -32.21 14.62
N GLY A 381 -4.89 -31.56 13.95
CA GLY A 381 -3.54 -32.06 13.67
C GLY A 381 -2.51 -31.34 14.50
#